data_AF-A0A2D8UNN2-F1
#
_entry.id   AF-A0A2D8UNN2-F1
#
_cell.length_a   1.000
_cell.length_b   1.000
_cell.length_c   1.000
_cell.angle_alpha   90.00
_cell.angle_beta   90.00
_cell.angle_gamma   90.00
#
_symmetry.space_group_name_H-M   'P 1'
#
loop_
_entity.id
_entity.type
_entity.pdbx_description
1 polymer ?
#
loop_
_entity_poly.entity_id
_entity_poly.type
_entity_poly.pdbx_seq_one_letter_code
_entity_poly.pdbx_strand_id
1 'polypeptide(L)'
;MRKYTTSIILLLLFCYACSKDDDATLNDNTLAGEWILTKILCFCDENPSIPAGDQVWKFETKQQNLKVTNNVSEPYLANGEYSYMVKGDSLFIDNPNSSFNYNYKFFIKSDTLRLEDKPELDGPILLFVKN
;
A
#
# COMPACT_ATOMS: atom_id res chain seq x y z
N MET A 1 -46.92 11.35 48.66
CA MET A 1 -45.60 10.79 49.03
C MET A 1 -44.96 10.20 47.78
N ARG A 2 -43.73 10.63 47.50
CA ARG A 2 -43.00 10.46 46.23
C ARG A 2 -42.76 8.98 45.89
N LYS A 3 -43.08 8.59 44.66
CA LYS A 3 -42.76 7.27 44.07
C LYS A 3 -41.28 7.26 43.70
N TYR A 4 -40.50 6.37 44.31
CA TYR A 4 -39.14 6.05 43.87
C TYR A 4 -39.25 5.03 42.76
N THR A 5 -39.24 5.49 41.52
CA THR A 5 -39.12 4.61 40.38
C THR A 5 -38.06 5.15 39.44
N THR A 6 -37.15 4.26 39.09
CA THR A 6 -36.33 4.27 37.88
C THR A 6 -35.27 5.38 37.80
N SER A 7 -34.06 5.07 38.27
CA SER A 7 -32.85 5.79 37.83
C SER A 7 -31.61 4.90 37.81
N ILE A 8 -31.72 3.68 37.28
CA ILE A 8 -30.60 2.86 36.80
C ILE A 8 -31.11 2.26 35.50
N ILE A 9 -30.61 2.75 34.36
CA ILE A 9 -30.60 2.18 32.99
C ILE A 9 -30.32 3.40 32.08
N LEU A 10 -29.08 3.86 32.06
CA LEU A 10 -28.60 4.77 31.02
C LEU A 10 -27.07 4.66 30.88
N LEU A 11 -26.55 3.41 30.85
CA LEU A 11 -25.11 3.17 30.69
C LEU A 11 -24.81 1.93 29.85
N LEU A 12 -25.64 1.61 28.86
CA LEU A 12 -25.45 0.46 27.96
C LEU A 12 -25.44 0.80 26.46
N LEU A 13 -25.39 2.09 26.09
CA LEU A 13 -25.49 2.52 24.69
C LEU A 13 -24.16 2.93 24.03
N PHE A 14 -23.00 2.74 24.67
CA PHE A 14 -21.72 3.22 24.11
C PHE A 14 -20.79 2.14 23.53
N CYS A 15 -21.21 0.88 23.38
CA CYS A 15 -20.30 -0.17 22.87
C CYS A 15 -20.54 -0.61 21.42
N TYR A 16 -21.33 0.12 20.62
CA TYR A 16 -21.67 -0.28 19.24
C TYR A 16 -21.04 0.60 18.14
N ALA A 17 -19.83 1.13 18.37
CA ALA A 17 -19.10 1.88 17.36
C ALA A 17 -17.66 1.38 17.20
N CYS A 18 -17.52 0.13 16.72
CA CYS A 18 -16.49 -0.24 15.75
C CYS A 18 -16.88 -1.58 15.11
N SER A 19 -18.05 -1.63 14.48
CA SER A 19 -18.39 -2.74 13.60
C SER A 19 -18.14 -2.28 12.17
N LYS A 20 -16.92 -2.57 11.72
CA LYS A 20 -16.52 -3.02 10.39
C LYS A 20 -15.02 -2.77 10.26
N ASP A 21 -14.23 -3.76 10.70
CA ASP A 21 -13.13 -4.15 9.83
C ASP A 21 -13.81 -4.66 8.56
N ASP A 22 -14.04 -3.74 7.62
CA ASP A 22 -14.16 -4.12 6.22
C ASP A 22 -12.76 -4.58 5.85
N ASP A 23 -12.45 -5.82 6.24
CA ASP A 23 -11.33 -6.59 5.75
C ASP A 23 -11.69 -6.92 4.28
N ALA A 24 -11.68 -5.86 3.47
CA ALA A 24 -11.78 -5.94 2.04
C ALA A 24 -10.57 -6.75 1.64
N THR A 25 -10.80 -8.05 1.46
CA THR A 25 -9.79 -8.99 1.02
C THR A 25 -9.26 -8.38 -0.27
N LEU A 26 -8.07 -7.76 -0.19
CA LEU A 26 -7.44 -7.07 -1.30
C LEU A 26 -7.17 -8.15 -2.35
N ASN A 27 -8.11 -8.26 -3.29
CA ASN A 27 -8.01 -9.20 -4.38
C ASN A 27 -6.95 -8.63 -5.33
N ASP A 28 -5.96 -9.43 -5.72
CA ASP A 28 -4.92 -9.09 -6.70
C ASP A 28 -5.42 -8.23 -7.86
N ASN A 29 -6.67 -8.44 -8.30
CA ASN A 29 -7.36 -7.62 -9.30
C ASN A 29 -7.34 -6.10 -9.05
N THR A 30 -7.25 -5.61 -7.81
CA THR A 30 -7.20 -4.17 -7.52
C THR A 30 -5.87 -3.54 -7.92
N LEU A 31 -4.78 -4.30 -7.92
CA LEU A 31 -3.46 -3.86 -8.38
C LEU A 31 -3.37 -3.80 -9.91
N ALA A 32 -4.27 -4.47 -10.65
CA ALA A 32 -4.19 -4.55 -12.10
C ALA A 32 -4.12 -3.16 -12.77
N GLY A 33 -3.18 -3.04 -13.70
CA GLY A 33 -2.98 -1.83 -14.51
C GLY A 33 -1.62 -1.19 -14.31
N GLU A 34 -1.51 0.04 -14.79
CA GLU A 34 -0.29 0.85 -14.77
C GLU A 34 -0.35 1.90 -13.66
N TRP A 35 0.78 2.04 -12.96
CA TRP A 35 0.94 2.91 -11.81
C TRP A 35 2.20 3.73 -11.98
N ILE A 36 2.06 5.05 -11.93
CA ILE A 36 3.16 6.00 -12.09
C ILE A 36 3.66 6.36 -10.69
N LEU A 37 4.95 6.13 -10.41
CA LEU A 37 5.56 6.59 -9.17
C LEU A 37 5.66 8.11 -9.19
N THR A 38 5.08 8.76 -8.18
CA THR A 38 5.01 10.22 -8.11
C THR A 38 5.79 10.79 -6.93
N LYS A 39 5.94 10.02 -5.84
CA LYS A 39 6.67 10.47 -4.65
C LYS A 39 7.34 9.31 -3.94
N ILE A 40 8.52 9.58 -3.39
CA ILE A 40 9.20 8.77 -2.39
C ILE A 40 9.29 9.63 -1.13
N LEU A 41 8.81 9.11 0.00
CA LEU A 41 8.95 9.75 1.31
C LEU A 41 9.88 8.88 2.14
N CYS A 42 11.00 9.43 2.62
CA CYS A 42 11.89 8.74 3.54
C CYS A 42 12.25 9.62 4.74
N PHE A 43 12.74 8.98 5.79
CA PHE A 43 13.40 9.67 6.89
C PHE A 43 14.88 9.91 6.53
N CYS A 44 15.10 10.94 5.72
CA CYS A 44 16.35 11.25 5.05
C CYS A 44 16.49 12.79 4.94
N ASP A 45 17.71 13.30 4.72
CA ASP A 45 17.96 14.75 4.64
C ASP A 45 17.14 15.42 3.52
N GLU A 46 16.98 14.72 2.39
CA GLU A 46 16.15 15.12 1.28
C GLU A 46 15.44 13.92 0.66
N ASN A 47 14.15 14.07 0.36
CA ASN A 47 13.38 13.03 -0.33
C ASN A 47 13.84 12.91 -1.79
N PRO A 48 14.06 11.69 -2.30
CA PRO A 48 14.36 11.48 -3.71
C PRO A 48 13.27 12.08 -4.60
N SER A 49 13.68 12.89 -5.57
CA SER A 49 12.80 13.42 -6.59
C SER A 49 12.74 12.48 -7.79
N ILE A 50 11.54 12.04 -8.17
CA ILE A 50 11.29 11.27 -9.39
C ILE A 50 10.30 12.06 -10.24
N PRO A 51 10.66 12.43 -11.48
CA PRO A 51 9.70 13.03 -12.40
C PRO A 51 8.55 12.07 -12.69
N ALA A 52 7.32 12.59 -12.69
CA ALA A 52 6.14 11.79 -12.98
C ALA A 52 6.25 11.18 -14.38
N GLY A 53 6.06 9.86 -14.47
CA GLY A 53 6.15 9.08 -15.70
C GLY A 53 7.52 8.44 -15.94
N ASP A 54 8.56 8.82 -15.17
CA ASP A 54 9.89 8.24 -15.34
C ASP A 54 10.03 6.88 -14.67
N GLN A 55 9.18 6.52 -13.71
CA GLN A 55 9.10 5.15 -13.19
C GLN A 55 7.63 4.69 -13.16
N VAL A 56 7.34 3.65 -13.96
CA VAL A 56 5.99 3.12 -14.19
C VAL A 56 5.98 1.63 -13.92
N TRP A 57 5.03 1.19 -13.11
CA TRP A 57 4.85 -0.19 -12.68
C TRP A 57 3.54 -0.73 -13.23
N LYS A 58 3.61 -1.82 -14.00
CA LYS A 58 2.45 -2.47 -14.60
C LYS A 58 2.24 -3.84 -13.98
N PHE A 59 1.16 -3.99 -13.22
CA PHE A 59 0.79 -5.27 -12.61
C PHE A 59 -0.13 -6.07 -13.55
N GLU A 60 0.36 -7.22 -13.99
CA GLU A 60 -0.35 -8.20 -14.83
C GLU A 60 -0.87 -9.34 -13.94
N THR A 61 -2.06 -9.19 -13.36
CA THR A 61 -2.58 -10.08 -12.30
C THR A 61 -2.78 -11.53 -12.73
N LYS A 62 -3.17 -11.79 -13.99
CA LYS A 62 -3.33 -13.16 -14.51
C LYS A 62 -2.01 -13.94 -14.55
N GLN A 63 -0.90 -13.25 -14.72
CA GLN A 63 0.44 -13.84 -14.87
C GLN A 63 1.28 -13.67 -13.60
N GLN A 64 0.77 -12.93 -12.60
CA GLN A 64 1.51 -12.49 -11.42
C GLN A 64 2.87 -11.86 -11.77
N ASN A 65 2.87 -11.09 -12.86
CA ASN A 65 4.04 -10.42 -13.41
C ASN A 65 3.93 -8.90 -13.20
N LEU A 66 5.02 -8.27 -12.79
CA LEU A 66 5.20 -6.84 -12.65
C LEU A 66 6.22 -6.39 -13.69
N LYS A 67 5.81 -5.53 -14.61
CA LYS A 67 6.71 -4.88 -15.56
C LYS A 67 7.06 -3.49 -15.07
N VAL A 68 8.34 -3.18 -15.01
CA VAL A 68 8.85 -1.88 -14.59
C VAL A 68 9.52 -1.21 -15.76
N THR A 69 9.05 -0.01 -16.07
CA THR A 69 9.73 0.95 -16.95
C THR A 69 10.31 2.06 -16.09
N ASN A 70 11.58 2.38 -16.30
CA ASN A 70 12.35 3.33 -15.53
C ASN A 70 13.32 4.12 -16.43
N ASN A 71 13.28 5.44 -16.33
CA ASN A 71 14.16 6.37 -17.03
C ASN A 71 15.10 7.15 -16.11
N VAL A 72 15.01 6.98 -14.77
CA VAL A 72 15.94 7.62 -13.83
C VAL A 72 17.24 6.83 -13.68
N SER A 73 18.34 7.52 -13.34
CA SER A 73 19.66 6.90 -13.13
C SER A 73 19.73 6.00 -11.90
N GLU A 74 18.98 6.35 -10.85
CA GLU A 74 18.92 5.63 -9.58
C GLU A 74 17.48 5.22 -9.26
N PRO A 75 16.99 4.14 -9.88
CA PRO A 75 15.63 3.67 -9.66
C PRO A 75 15.42 3.00 -8.30
N TYR A 76 14.18 3.07 -7.80
CA TYR A 76 13.73 2.16 -6.73
C TYR A 76 13.70 0.70 -7.20
N LEU A 77 13.18 0.46 -8.41
CA LEU A 77 13.23 -0.83 -9.08
C LEU A 77 13.66 -0.65 -10.53
N ALA A 78 14.69 -1.39 -10.95
CA ALA A 78 15.27 -1.25 -12.29
C ALA A 78 14.28 -1.64 -13.41
N ASN A 79 14.62 -1.33 -14.66
CA ASN A 79 13.89 -1.84 -15.82
C ASN A 79 13.88 -3.37 -15.81
N GLY A 80 12.70 -3.96 -15.97
CA GLY A 80 12.59 -5.41 -16.05
C GLY A 80 11.20 -5.96 -15.82
N GLU A 81 11.15 -7.28 -15.77
CA GLU A 81 9.97 -8.04 -15.37
C GLU A 81 10.27 -8.80 -14.08
N TYR A 82 9.31 -8.77 -13.16
CA TYR A 82 9.44 -9.32 -11.82
C TYR A 82 8.21 -10.15 -11.50
N SER A 83 8.39 -11.31 -10.89
CA SER A 83 7.27 -12.01 -10.28
C SER A 83 6.84 -11.26 -9.02
N TYR A 84 5.55 -11.27 -8.70
CA TYR A 84 5.08 -10.76 -7.43
C TYR A 84 4.03 -11.67 -6.80
N MET A 85 3.82 -11.51 -5.51
CA MET A 85 2.82 -12.24 -4.74
C MET A 85 2.15 -11.28 -3.76
N VAL A 86 0.84 -11.45 -3.57
CA VAL A 86 0.08 -10.72 -2.56
C VAL A 86 -0.38 -11.70 -1.48
N LYS A 87 -0.22 -11.32 -0.21
CA LYS A 87 -0.77 -12.06 0.93
C LYS A 87 -1.39 -11.07 1.90
N GLY A 88 -2.72 -11.01 1.95
CA GLY A 88 -3.43 -10.00 2.73
C GLY A 88 -3.09 -8.59 2.24
N ASP A 89 -2.54 -7.76 3.13
CA ASP A 89 -2.11 -6.39 2.84
C ASP A 89 -0.61 -6.29 2.50
N SER A 90 0.05 -7.41 2.22
CA SER A 90 1.48 -7.47 1.90
C SER A 90 1.73 -7.79 0.42
N LEU A 91 2.57 -7.00 -0.24
CA LEU A 91 3.06 -7.17 -1.60
C LEU A 91 4.53 -7.58 -1.58
N PHE A 92 4.82 -8.75 -2.13
CA PHE A 92 6.17 -9.29 -2.28
C PHE A 92 6.58 -9.22 -3.74
N ILE A 93 7.70 -8.58 -4.06
CA ILE A 93 8.28 -8.55 -5.40
C ILE A 93 9.57 -9.37 -5.38
N ASP A 94 9.64 -10.37 -6.26
CA ASP A 94 10.82 -11.19 -6.43
C ASP A 94 11.79 -10.53 -7.42
N ASN A 95 12.96 -10.15 -6.92
CA ASN A 95 14.03 -9.59 -7.72
C ASN A 95 15.28 -10.48 -7.57
N PRO A 96 15.53 -11.41 -8.52
CA PRO A 96 16.62 -12.39 -8.40
C PRO A 96 18.01 -11.76 -8.48
N ASN A 97 18.10 -10.51 -8.94
CA ASN A 97 19.35 -9.76 -9.05
C ASN A 97 19.67 -8.93 -7.80
N SER A 98 18.84 -9.00 -6.77
CA SER A 98 18.96 -8.22 -5.54
C SER A 98 19.07 -9.16 -4.34
N SER A 99 19.97 -8.84 -3.41
CA SER A 99 20.00 -9.49 -2.09
C SER A 99 18.97 -8.90 -1.11
N PHE A 100 18.27 -7.84 -1.50
CA PHE A 100 17.22 -7.21 -0.72
C PHE A 100 15.85 -7.79 -1.07
N ASN A 101 15.06 -8.04 -0.02
CA ASN A 101 13.66 -8.45 -0.16
C ASN A 101 12.79 -7.22 -0.34
N TYR A 102 12.05 -7.15 -1.45
CA TYR A 102 11.06 -6.12 -1.70
C TYR A 102 9.71 -6.60 -1.15
N ASN A 103 9.46 -6.27 0.11
CA ASN A 103 8.21 -6.59 0.80
C ASN A 103 7.58 -5.31 1.32
N TYR A 104 6.36 -5.03 0.88
CA TYR A 104 5.65 -3.82 1.24
C TYR A 104 4.34 -4.13 1.90
N LYS A 105 3.98 -3.32 2.89
CA LYS A 105 2.57 -3.13 3.19
C LYS A 105 1.97 -2.25 2.10
N PHE A 106 0.84 -2.66 1.51
CA PHE A 106 0.21 -1.87 0.45
C PHE A 106 -1.21 -1.44 0.80
N PHE A 107 -1.57 -0.25 0.33
CA PHE A 107 -2.90 0.32 0.48
C PHE A 107 -3.32 0.93 -0.84
N ILE A 108 -4.55 0.63 -1.27
CA ILE A 108 -5.16 1.25 -2.45
C ILE A 108 -6.35 2.07 -1.98
N LYS A 109 -6.37 3.35 -2.37
CA LYS A 109 -7.52 4.22 -2.16
C LYS A 109 -7.74 5.04 -3.41
N SER A 110 -8.88 4.83 -4.07
CA SER A 110 -9.19 5.42 -5.37
C SER A 110 -8.06 5.13 -6.37
N ASP A 111 -7.45 6.17 -6.95
CA ASP A 111 -6.37 6.04 -7.94
C ASP A 111 -4.98 6.15 -7.33
N THR A 112 -4.85 5.98 -6.00
CA THR A 112 -3.56 6.02 -5.31
C THR A 112 -3.20 4.63 -4.79
N LEU A 113 -1.99 4.18 -5.13
CA LEU A 113 -1.33 3.03 -4.52
C LEU A 113 -0.21 3.54 -3.61
N ARG A 114 -0.23 3.12 -2.35
CA ARG A 114 0.78 3.41 -1.36
C ARG A 114 1.49 2.10 -0.99
N LEU A 115 2.81 2.07 -1.12
CA LEU A 115 3.65 0.97 -0.66
C LEU A 115 4.53 1.46 0.49
N GLU A 116 4.58 0.73 1.59
CA GLU A 116 5.41 1.05 2.76
C GLU A 116 6.43 -0.07 2.95
N ASP A 117 7.72 0.24 2.84
CA ASP A 117 8.81 -0.69 3.15
C ASP A 117 9.13 -0.59 4.65
N LYS A 118 9.02 -1.72 5.37
CA LYS A 118 9.28 -1.82 6.83
C LYS A 118 8.73 -0.63 7.63
N PRO A 119 7.40 -0.41 7.64
CA PRO A 119 6.78 0.72 8.34
C PRO A 119 7.10 0.75 9.84
N GLU A 120 7.39 -0.40 10.46
CA GLU A 120 7.82 -0.51 11.85
C GLU A 120 9.22 0.07 12.14
N LEU A 121 10.01 0.32 11.10
CA LEU A 121 11.34 0.93 11.17
C LEU A 121 11.40 2.31 10.49
N ASP A 122 10.24 2.95 10.27
CA ASP A 122 10.13 4.22 9.54
C ASP A 122 10.80 4.16 8.15
N GLY A 123 10.69 3.00 7.48
CA GLY A 123 11.20 2.83 6.13
C GLY A 123 10.43 3.65 5.09
N PRO A 124 10.94 3.68 3.84
CA PRO A 124 10.41 4.56 2.82
C PRO A 124 8.98 4.21 2.41
N ILE A 125 8.26 5.24 1.98
CA ILE A 125 6.91 5.15 1.42
C ILE A 125 6.96 5.54 -0.05
N LEU A 126 6.45 4.67 -0.91
CA LEU A 126 6.27 4.92 -2.34
C LEU A 126 4.81 5.25 -2.61
N LEU A 127 4.57 6.36 -3.30
CA LEU A 127 3.24 6.80 -3.70
C LEU A 127 3.11 6.80 -5.22
N PHE A 128 2.20 5.96 -5.70
CA PHE A 128 1.87 5.84 -7.10
C PHE A 128 0.47 6.38 -7.39
N VAL A 129 0.29 6.88 -8.60
CA VAL A 129 -1.02 7.25 -9.15
C VAL A 129 -1.33 6.36 -10.34
N LYS A 130 -2.59 5.92 -10.45
CA LYS A 130 -3.04 5.11 -11.58
C LYS A 130 -2.93 5.90 -12.89
N ASN A 131 -2.37 5.27 -13.93
CA ASN A 131 -2.32 5.82 -15.29
C ASN A 131 -3.67 5.62 -16.02
#